data_AF-G4ZBA1-F1
#
_entry.id   AF-G4ZBA1-F1
#
_cell.length_a   1.000
_cell.length_b   1.000
_cell.length_c   1.000
_cell.angle_alpha   90.00
_cell.angle_beta   90.00
_cell.angle_gamma   90.00
#
_symmetry.space_group_name_H-M   'P 1'
#
loop_
_entity.id
_entity.type
_entity.pdbx_description
1 polymer ?
#
loop_
_entity_poly.entity_id
_entity_poly.type
_entity_poly.pdbx_seq_one_letter_code
_entity_poly.pdbx_strand_id
1 'polypeptide(L)'
;MWSYMAAALGIASDGDVERASFRLRSRGWLDRENELFLSVPKNATARCNVIFFPGDVQDFKAAMLAGPFADYSDYAYEAVAELLGDKFGDTCNVWVVRPSRFKHEAYSSFDNFVTTNEYGAATKCTLLADKAYDCFNY
;
A
#
# COMPACT_ATOMS: atom_id res chain seq x y z
N MET A 1 32.04 18.25 4.27
CA MET A 1 31.47 19.31 5.13
C MET A 1 30.11 19.72 4.58
N TRP A 2 29.06 18.99 4.96
CA TRP A 2 27.66 19.46 4.99
C TRP A 2 27.10 18.89 6.29
N SER A 3 26.96 19.77 7.27
CA SER A 3 26.43 19.51 8.60
C SER A 3 24.96 19.87 8.57
N TYR A 4 24.08 18.94 8.94
CA TYR A 4 22.75 19.28 9.43
C TYR A 4 22.55 18.55 10.76
N MET A 5 22.86 19.29 11.81
CA MET A 5 22.26 19.12 13.13
C MET A 5 20.75 19.31 12.98
N ALA A 6 19.97 18.24 13.12
CA ALA A 6 18.58 18.34 13.53
C ALA A 6 18.52 17.89 14.99
N ALA A 7 18.00 18.79 15.80
CA ALA A 7 18.10 18.80 17.25
C ALA A 7 17.37 17.62 17.92
N ALA A 8 17.85 17.33 19.13
CA ALA A 8 17.33 16.36 20.06
C ALA A 8 15.81 16.48 20.28
N LEU A 9 15.12 15.39 19.96
CA LEU A 9 14.04 14.87 20.80
C LEU A 9 14.44 13.43 21.10
N GLY A 10 14.61 13.11 22.38
CA GLY A 10 14.90 11.76 22.83
C GLY A 10 13.76 10.83 22.40
N ILE A 11 13.99 10.07 21.35
CA ILE A 11 13.25 8.85 21.09
C ILE A 11 14.08 7.78 21.79
N ALA A 12 13.54 7.25 22.88
CA ALA A 12 14.05 6.03 23.47
C ALA A 12 14.30 5.03 22.33
N SER A 13 15.42 4.31 22.37
CA SER A 13 15.55 3.09 21.59
C SER A 13 14.52 2.09 22.13
N ASP A 14 13.26 2.28 21.73
CA ASP A 14 12.21 1.30 21.87
C ASP A 14 12.70 0.13 21.01
N GLY A 15 12.93 -1.03 21.63
CA GLY A 15 13.56 -2.15 20.93
C GLY A 15 12.87 -2.40 19.60
N ASP A 16 13.66 -2.56 18.52
CA ASP A 16 13.18 -2.68 17.14
C ASP A 16 11.87 -3.47 17.11
N VAL A 17 10.76 -2.79 16.81
CA VAL A 17 9.44 -3.39 16.85
C VAL A 17 9.37 -4.43 15.74
N GLU A 18 9.46 -5.70 16.14
CA GLU A 18 9.44 -6.79 15.21
C GLU A 18 8.08 -6.84 14.47
N ARG A 19 8.13 -6.88 13.14
CA ARG A 19 6.94 -6.89 12.27
C ARG A 19 6.68 -8.29 11.73
N ALA A 20 5.41 -8.68 11.65
CA ALA A 20 4.95 -9.86 10.93
C ALA A 20 4.42 -9.41 9.57
N SER A 21 4.85 -10.10 8.51
CA SER A 21 4.39 -9.82 7.16
C SER A 21 3.74 -11.05 6.54
N PHE A 22 2.62 -10.86 5.86
CA PHE A 22 1.88 -11.95 5.24
C PHE A 22 1.13 -11.49 3.99
N ARG A 23 1.15 -12.37 2.98
CA ARG A 23 0.28 -12.27 1.81
C ARG A 23 -1.03 -12.97 2.12
N LEU A 24 -2.15 -12.27 1.90
CA LEU A 24 -3.46 -12.86 2.13
C LEU A 24 -4.43 -12.53 1.00
N ARG A 25 -5.42 -13.39 0.84
CA ARG A 25 -6.59 -13.12 0.00
C ARG A 25 -7.81 -13.00 0.89
N SER A 26 -8.60 -11.97 0.66
CA SER A 26 -9.80 -11.69 1.44
C SER A 26 -10.95 -11.26 0.54
N ARG A 27 -12.15 -11.73 0.87
CA ARG A 27 -13.39 -11.30 0.21
C ARG A 27 -13.86 -10.00 0.83
N GLY A 28 -13.97 -8.97 0.00
CA GLY A 28 -14.47 -7.65 0.38
C GLY A 28 -15.96 -7.47 0.11
N TRP A 29 -16.39 -6.22 0.02
CA TRP A 29 -17.77 -5.84 -0.31
C TRP A 29 -18.22 -6.46 -1.64
N LEU A 30 -19.44 -7.02 -1.66
CA LEU A 30 -20.02 -7.76 -2.79
C LEU A 30 -19.17 -8.95 -3.26
N ASP A 31 -18.51 -9.64 -2.33
CA ASP A 31 -17.67 -10.83 -2.59
C ASP A 31 -16.48 -10.57 -3.53
N ARG A 32 -16.07 -9.31 -3.69
CA ARG A 32 -14.92 -8.95 -4.51
C ARG A 32 -13.63 -9.40 -3.82
N GLU A 33 -12.86 -10.25 -4.49
CA GLU A 33 -11.60 -10.75 -3.95
C GLU A 33 -10.53 -9.65 -3.98
N ASN A 34 -9.80 -9.53 -2.86
CA ASN A 34 -8.67 -8.65 -2.70
C ASN A 34 -7.46 -9.49 -2.32
N GLU A 35 -6.34 -9.24 -2.98
CA GLU A 35 -5.05 -9.77 -2.56
C GLU A 35 -4.25 -8.66 -1.91
N LEU A 36 -3.70 -8.92 -0.72
CA LEU A 36 -3.06 -7.92 0.12
C LEU A 36 -1.69 -8.43 0.57
N PHE A 37 -0.76 -7.50 0.73
CA PHE A 37 0.41 -7.67 1.59
C PHE A 37 0.18 -6.88 2.86
N LEU A 38 0.14 -7.57 4.01
CA LEU A 38 0.02 -6.95 5.32
C LEU A 38 1.34 -7.00 6.05
N SER A 39 1.70 -5.88 6.69
CA SER A 39 2.78 -5.79 7.66
C SER A 39 2.23 -5.21 8.96
N VAL A 40 2.30 -5.98 10.05
CA VAL A 40 1.71 -5.62 11.35
C VAL A 40 2.75 -5.77 12.46
N PRO A 41 2.68 -4.94 13.53
CA PRO A 41 3.55 -5.11 14.69
C PRO A 41 3.24 -6.44 15.41
N LYS A 42 4.27 -7.22 15.77
CA LYS A 42 4.12 -8.48 16.53
C LYS A 42 3.92 -8.23 18.01
N ASN A 43 4.72 -7.32 18.56
CA ASN A 43 4.88 -7.16 20.01
C ASN A 43 4.19 -5.89 20.52
N ALA A 44 3.36 -5.26 19.70
CA ALA A 44 2.62 -4.06 20.05
C ALA A 44 1.21 -4.10 19.46
N THR A 45 0.25 -3.52 20.16
CA THR A 45 -1.10 -3.30 19.62
C THR A 45 -1.06 -2.20 18.57
N ALA A 46 -1.57 -2.47 17.38
CA ALA A 46 -1.63 -1.49 16.32
C ALA A 46 -2.57 -0.32 16.68
N ARG A 47 -2.12 0.92 16.45
CA ARG A 47 -2.83 2.16 16.77
C ARG A 47 -3.44 2.86 15.57
N CYS A 48 -2.99 2.52 14.36
CA CYS A 48 -3.50 3.07 13.12
C CYS A 48 -3.33 2.07 11.96
N ASN A 49 -3.99 2.36 10.84
CA ASN A 49 -3.88 1.60 9.61
C ASN A 49 -3.45 2.54 8.48
N VAL A 50 -2.41 2.15 7.76
CA VAL A 50 -1.96 2.77 6.51
C VAL A 50 -2.40 1.86 5.38
N ILE A 51 -3.28 2.36 4.51
CA ILE A 51 -3.76 1.62 3.34
C ILE A 51 -3.11 2.25 2.11
N PHE A 52 -2.38 1.44 1.36
CA PHE A 52 -1.61 1.87 0.20
C PHE A 52 -2.06 1.15 -1.06
N PHE A 53 -2.32 1.94 -2.10
CA PHE A 53 -2.64 1.48 -3.43
C PHE A 53 -1.40 1.71 -4.31
N PRO A 54 -0.66 0.64 -4.65
CA PRO A 54 0.58 0.74 -5.42
C PRO A 54 0.33 1.18 -6.85
N GLY A 55 1.39 1.69 -7.48
CA GLY A 55 1.36 2.11 -8.87
C GLY A 55 1.51 0.95 -9.86
N ASP A 56 1.35 1.30 -11.13
CA ASP A 56 1.40 0.46 -12.33
C ASP A 56 2.38 -0.72 -12.30
N VAL A 57 3.68 -0.46 -12.20
CA VAL A 57 4.74 -1.48 -12.33
C VAL A 57 5.04 -2.26 -11.05
N GLN A 58 4.42 -1.90 -9.92
CA GLN A 58 4.73 -2.49 -8.62
C GLN A 58 3.95 -3.79 -8.40
N ASP A 59 4.66 -4.85 -8.01
CA ASP A 59 4.07 -6.11 -7.54
C ASP A 59 4.88 -6.65 -6.35
N PHE A 60 4.58 -7.86 -5.89
CA PHE A 60 5.43 -8.62 -4.99
C PHE A 60 6.85 -8.73 -5.55
N LYS A 61 7.87 -8.66 -4.68
CA LYS A 61 9.28 -8.67 -5.09
C LYS A 61 9.62 -9.85 -5.99
N ALA A 62 9.14 -11.04 -5.65
CA ALA A 62 9.36 -12.24 -6.45
C ALA A 62 8.76 -12.14 -7.87
N ALA A 63 7.59 -11.52 -8.01
CA ALA A 63 6.95 -11.32 -9.31
C ALA A 63 7.68 -10.25 -10.14
N MET A 64 8.10 -9.15 -9.51
CA MET A 64 8.89 -8.10 -10.18
C MET A 64 10.23 -8.63 -10.68
N LEU A 65 10.96 -9.41 -9.86
CA LEU A 65 12.25 -10.00 -10.23
C LEU A 65 12.14 -10.99 -11.41
N ALA A 66 11.00 -11.64 -11.58
CA ALA A 66 10.75 -12.57 -12.68
C ALA A 66 10.24 -11.88 -13.95
N GLY A 67 9.87 -10.61 -13.88
CA GLY A 67 9.20 -9.86 -14.94
C GLY A 67 10.09 -8.80 -15.61
N PRO A 68 9.51 -8.01 -16.52
CA PRO A 68 10.22 -6.97 -17.27
C PRO A 68 10.67 -5.77 -16.42
N PHE A 69 10.21 -5.68 -15.16
CA PHE A 69 10.46 -4.56 -14.24
C PHE A 69 11.37 -4.94 -13.06
N ALA A 70 12.23 -5.95 -13.22
CA ALA A 70 13.14 -6.43 -12.18
C ALA A 70 14.04 -5.33 -11.58
N ASP A 71 14.48 -4.38 -12.42
CA ASP A 71 15.31 -3.23 -12.02
C ASP A 71 14.60 -2.30 -11.02
N TYR A 72 13.27 -2.37 -10.91
CA TYR A 72 12.46 -1.60 -9.98
C TYR A 72 12.05 -2.40 -8.73
N SER A 73 12.62 -3.60 -8.51
CA SER A 73 12.22 -4.49 -7.40
C SER A 73 12.46 -3.92 -6.00
N ASP A 74 13.25 -2.86 -5.86
CA ASP A 74 13.38 -2.08 -4.61
C ASP A 74 12.12 -1.27 -4.28
N TYR A 75 11.19 -1.12 -5.23
CA TYR A 75 9.86 -0.52 -5.04
C TYR A 75 8.74 -1.56 -4.93
N ALA A 76 9.09 -2.83 -4.69
CA ALA A 76 8.12 -3.90 -4.46
C ALA A 76 7.29 -3.67 -3.19
N TYR A 77 6.17 -4.39 -3.07
CA TYR A 77 5.23 -4.24 -1.94
C TYR A 77 5.89 -4.39 -0.58
N GLU A 78 6.84 -5.31 -0.45
CA GLU A 78 7.58 -5.56 0.78
C GLU A 78 8.38 -4.33 1.22
N ALA A 79 9.14 -3.73 0.30
CA ALA A 79 9.99 -2.57 0.58
C ALA A 79 9.15 -1.30 0.83
N VAL A 80 8.05 -1.13 0.10
CA VAL A 80 7.12 0.00 0.34
C VAL A 80 6.43 -0.14 1.69
N ALA A 81 6.06 -1.35 2.10
CA ALA A 81 5.42 -1.57 3.39
C ALA A 81 6.37 -1.29 4.57
N GLU A 82 7.64 -1.67 4.45
CA GLU A 82 8.71 -1.30 5.40
C GLU A 82 8.84 0.23 5.48
N LEU A 83 9.02 0.91 4.34
CA LEU A 83 9.12 2.36 4.28
C LEU A 83 7.91 3.08 4.91
N LEU A 84 6.70 2.58 4.67
CA LEU A 84 5.48 3.14 5.27
C LEU A 84 5.40 2.86 6.78
N GLY A 85 5.88 1.70 7.23
CA GLY A 85 6.01 1.37 8.65
C GLY A 85 6.88 2.38 9.38
N ASP A 86 8.09 2.61 8.87
CA ASP A 86 9.05 3.56 9.43
C ASP A 86 8.50 4.98 9.44
N LYS A 87 7.79 5.37 8.38
CA LYS A 87 7.25 6.72 8.21
C LYS A 87 6.08 7.02 9.15
N PHE A 88 5.14 6.08 9.30
CA PHE A 88 3.92 6.28 10.07
C PHE A 88 4.00 5.71 11.50
N GLY A 89 5.14 5.12 11.85
CA GLY A 89 5.50 4.64 13.18
C GLY A 89 5.28 3.15 13.35
N ASP A 90 6.08 2.56 14.23
CA ASP A 90 6.18 1.12 14.46
C ASP A 90 4.88 0.44 14.90
N THR A 91 3.94 1.22 15.45
CA THR A 91 2.63 0.74 15.89
C THR A 91 1.53 0.84 14.82
N CYS A 92 1.86 1.07 13.55
CA CYS A 92 0.89 1.05 12.45
C CYS A 92 0.78 -0.34 11.80
N ASN A 93 -0.42 -0.70 11.37
CA ASN A 93 -0.60 -1.75 10.37
C ASN A 93 -0.42 -1.13 8.98
N VAL A 94 0.31 -1.79 8.09
CA VAL A 94 0.44 -1.38 6.69
C VAL A 94 -0.25 -2.41 5.81
N TRP A 95 -1.14 -1.93 4.95
CA TRP A 95 -1.96 -2.71 4.04
C TRP A 95 -1.65 -2.28 2.61
N VAL A 96 -0.86 -3.08 1.89
CA VAL A 96 -0.63 -2.86 0.45
C VAL A 96 -1.65 -3.67 -0.32
N VAL A 97 -2.52 -2.98 -1.05
CA VAL A 97 -3.61 -3.59 -1.83
C VAL A 97 -3.09 -3.91 -3.22
N ARG A 98 -3.06 -5.19 -3.62
CA ARG A 98 -2.67 -5.54 -4.98
C ARG A 98 -3.78 -5.17 -5.98
N PRO A 99 -3.46 -4.59 -7.14
CA PRO A 99 -4.42 -4.39 -8.23
C PRO A 99 -5.12 -5.70 -8.60
N SER A 100 -6.43 -5.66 -8.83
CA SER A 100 -7.20 -6.83 -9.24
C SER A 100 -6.91 -7.24 -10.69
N ARG A 101 -6.39 -6.31 -11.49
CA ARG A 101 -6.04 -6.52 -12.89
C ARG A 101 -4.83 -5.67 -13.28
N PHE A 102 -3.89 -6.29 -13.99
CA PHE A 102 -2.81 -5.61 -14.69
C PHE A 102 -3.07 -5.71 -16.20
N LYS A 103 -3.26 -4.58 -16.89
CA LYS A 103 -3.38 -4.58 -18.36
C LYS A 103 -2.03 -4.24 -18.99
N HIS A 104 -1.65 -4.99 -20.03
CA HIS A 104 -0.34 -4.86 -20.68
C HIS A 104 0.84 -4.97 -19.68
N GLU A 105 0.64 -5.72 -18.60
CA GLU A 105 1.62 -5.91 -17.51
C GLU A 105 2.07 -4.61 -16.82
N ALA A 106 1.42 -3.48 -17.11
CA ALA A 106 1.81 -2.17 -16.62
C ALA A 106 0.65 -1.41 -15.99
N TYR A 107 -0.56 -1.42 -16.57
CA TYR A 107 -1.65 -0.60 -16.05
C TYR A 107 -2.37 -1.27 -14.90
N SER A 108 -2.24 -0.71 -13.70
CA SER A 108 -2.88 -1.19 -12.48
C SER A 108 -4.36 -0.76 -12.44
N SER A 109 -5.26 -1.74 -12.24
CA SER A 109 -6.70 -1.48 -12.06
C SER A 109 -7.20 -2.06 -10.74
N PHE A 110 -7.95 -1.26 -9.99
CA PHE A 110 -8.58 -1.63 -8.71
C PHE A 110 -10.09 -1.83 -8.88
N ASP A 111 -10.47 -2.71 -9.81
CA ASP A 111 -11.87 -3.02 -10.15
C ASP A 111 -12.67 -3.62 -8.97
N ASN A 112 -11.93 -4.20 -8.02
CA ASN A 112 -12.42 -4.63 -6.71
C ASN A 112 -12.96 -3.48 -5.84
N PHE A 113 -12.64 -2.22 -6.13
CA PHE A 113 -13.10 -1.05 -5.38
C PHE A 113 -13.99 -0.15 -6.22
N VAL A 114 -13.56 0.18 -7.45
CA VAL A 114 -14.18 1.16 -8.32
C VAL A 114 -14.22 0.65 -9.76
N THR A 115 -15.26 0.95 -10.52
CA THR A 115 -15.28 0.60 -11.94
C THR A 115 -14.23 1.39 -12.70
N THR A 116 -13.32 0.72 -13.40
CA THR A 116 -12.28 1.36 -14.22
C THR A 116 -12.51 1.17 -15.72
N ASN A 117 -11.91 2.04 -16.54
CA ASN A 117 -11.78 1.80 -17.98
C ASN A 117 -10.65 0.79 -18.26
N GLU A 118 -10.33 0.64 -19.53
CA GLU A 118 -9.27 -0.27 -19.96
C GLU A 118 -7.86 0.14 -19.50
N TYR A 119 -7.65 1.39 -19.09
CA TYR A 119 -6.36 1.90 -18.61
C TYR A 119 -6.31 1.98 -17.07
N GLY A 120 -7.28 1.41 -16.36
CA GLY A 120 -7.34 1.45 -14.90
C GLY A 120 -7.85 2.77 -14.32
N ALA A 121 -8.21 3.74 -15.15
CA ALA A 121 -8.79 5.00 -14.69
C ALA A 121 -10.25 4.79 -14.25
N ALA A 122 -10.63 5.34 -13.10
CA ALA A 122 -12.00 5.25 -12.58
C ALA A 122 -13.00 5.89 -13.57
N THR A 123 -14.03 5.13 -13.96
CA THR A 123 -15.08 5.59 -14.90
C THR A 123 -16.42 5.87 -14.24
N LYS A 124 -16.68 5.23 -13.10
CA LYS A 124 -17.84 5.51 -12.26
C LYS A 124 -17.36 5.62 -10.83
N CYS A 125 -17.23 6.85 -10.35
CA CYS A 125 -17.27 7.09 -8.92
C CYS A 125 -18.75 7.17 -8.56
N THR A 126 -19.35 6.07 -8.12
CA THR A 126 -20.62 6.17 -7.41
C THR A 126 -20.27 6.81 -6.07
N LEU A 127 -20.18 8.14 -6.05
CA LEU A 127 -20.23 8.88 -4.80
C LEU A 127 -21.47 8.33 -4.10
N LEU A 128 -21.31 7.87 -2.86
CA LEU A 128 -22.44 7.63 -1.98
C LEU A 128 -23.14 8.99 -1.88
N ALA A 129 -24.11 9.21 -2.78
CA ALA A 129 -24.68 10.51 -3.10
C ALA A 129 -25.60 11.07 -2.01
N ASP A 130 -25.41 10.59 -0.77
CA ASP A 130 -26.04 11.17 0.41
C ASP A 130 -25.03 11.84 1.37
N LYS A 131 -23.70 11.75 1.16
CA LYS A 131 -22.72 12.42 2.07
C LYS A 131 -21.43 13.00 1.49
N ALA A 132 -21.18 12.99 0.18
CA ALA A 132 -19.90 13.44 -0.37
C ALA A 132 -20.04 14.48 -1.49
N TYR A 133 -20.61 15.65 -1.17
CA TYR A 133 -20.27 16.87 -1.89
C TYR A 133 -18.97 17.39 -1.29
N ASP A 134 -17.80 17.06 -1.87
CA ASP A 134 -16.66 18.01 -1.99
C ASP A 134 -15.33 17.49 -2.58
N CYS A 135 -15.19 16.23 -3.02
CA CYS A 135 -13.82 15.72 -3.25
C CYS A 135 -13.20 15.94 -4.65
N PHE A 136 -13.86 16.57 -5.62
CA PHE A 136 -13.22 16.85 -6.92
C PHE A 136 -13.71 18.15 -7.55
N ASN A 137 -13.24 19.28 -7.03
CA ASN A 137 -13.02 20.48 -7.83
C ASN A 137 -11.67 21.05 -7.40
N TYR A 138 -10.69 20.98 -8.32
CA TYR A 138 -9.51 21.85 -8.29
C TYR A 138 -9.91 23.23 -8.81
#